data_AF-A0A7X5Q636-F1
#
_entry.id   AF-A0A7X5Q636-F1
#
_cell.length_a   1.000
_cell.length_b   1.000
_cell.length_c   1.000
_cell.angle_alpha   90.00
_cell.angle_beta   90.00
_cell.angle_gamma   90.00
#
_symmetry.space_group_name_H-M   'P 1'
#
loop_
_entity.id
_entity.type
_entity.pdbx_description
1 polymer ?
#
loop_
_entity_poly.entity_id
_entity_poly.type
_entity_poly.pdbx_seq_one_letter_code
_entity_poly.pdbx_strand_id
1 'polypeptide(L)'
;QDILCIQSKGRGAYQRTRVNKYGFPRGFLMRKKTIYGFQTGDLVKATVPKGKKAGIHIGRVAVRASGSFNIQNATPVQGIAHTYCRLLQRADGYSYFNIKHRSIASSPWYQPGVSAMSI
;
A
#
# COMPACT_ATOMS: atom_id res chain seq x y z
N GLN A 1 -2.13 -22.62 13.05
CA GLN A 1 -2.28 -22.46 11.59
C GLN A 1 -2.33 -20.99 11.26
N ASP A 2 -1.61 -20.56 10.22
CA ASP A 2 -1.66 -19.17 9.75
C ASP A 2 -2.86 -19.00 8.79
N ILE A 3 -3.60 -17.91 8.94
CA ILE A 3 -4.77 -17.60 8.11
C ILE A 3 -4.32 -16.65 7.00
N LEU A 4 -4.49 -17.05 5.74
CA LEU A 4 -4.27 -16.15 4.60
C LEU A 4 -5.48 -15.22 4.43
N CYS A 5 -5.26 -13.92 4.58
CA CYS A 5 -6.27 -12.90 4.30
C CYS A 5 -6.04 -12.26 2.93
N ILE A 6 -7.11 -12.13 2.16
CA ILE A 6 -7.12 -11.54 0.82
C ILE A 6 -8.09 -10.36 0.82
N GLN A 7 -7.62 -9.18 0.43
CA GLN A 7 -8.44 -7.97 0.31
C GLN A 7 -8.46 -7.46 -1.13
N SER A 8 -9.64 -7.15 -1.67
CA SER A 8 -9.78 -6.46 -2.95
C SER A 8 -9.37 -4.99 -2.84
N LYS A 9 -8.44 -4.55 -3.67
CA LYS A 9 -7.94 -3.16 -3.74
C LYS A 9 -8.24 -2.44 -5.07
N GLY A 10 -8.71 -3.16 -6.08
CA GLY A 10 -9.01 -2.62 -7.41
C GLY A 10 -7.77 -2.35 -8.27
N ARG A 11 -7.98 -1.93 -9.54
CA ARG A 11 -6.91 -1.78 -10.55
C ARG A 11 -6.69 -0.33 -11.05
N GLY A 12 -7.19 0.64 -10.27
CA GLY A 12 -7.19 2.06 -10.64
C GLY A 12 -8.45 2.48 -11.43
N ALA A 13 -8.57 3.78 -11.69
CA ALA A 13 -9.69 4.35 -12.44
C ALA A 13 -9.46 4.25 -13.96
N TYR A 14 -10.54 3.99 -14.71
CA TYR A 14 -10.50 4.01 -16.18
C TYR A 14 -10.40 5.44 -16.74
N GLN A 15 -10.98 6.42 -16.02
CA GLN A 15 -10.96 7.82 -16.40
C GLN A 15 -9.54 8.41 -16.26
N ARG A 16 -8.98 8.87 -17.38
CA ARG A 16 -7.62 9.44 -17.45
C ARG A 16 -7.60 10.95 -17.25
N THR A 17 -8.60 11.63 -17.78
CA THR A 17 -8.72 13.09 -17.72
C THR A 17 -9.48 13.44 -16.45
N ARG A 18 -8.81 14.15 -15.54
CA ARG A 18 -9.50 14.75 -14.41
C ARG A 18 -10.26 15.96 -14.93
N VAL A 19 -11.56 15.99 -14.65
CA VAL A 19 -12.45 17.10 -14.99
C VAL A 19 -12.78 17.91 -13.73
N ASN A 20 -13.16 19.17 -13.88
CA ASN A 20 -13.76 19.94 -12.81
C ASN A 20 -15.24 19.56 -12.62
N LYS A 21 -15.91 20.19 -11.64
CA LYS A 21 -17.35 19.97 -11.37
C LYS A 21 -18.26 20.23 -12.60
N TYR A 22 -17.81 21.05 -13.55
CA TYR A 22 -18.55 21.45 -14.75
C TYR A 22 -18.15 20.64 -16.01
N GLY A 23 -17.29 19.62 -15.87
CA GLY A 23 -16.87 18.75 -16.98
C GLY A 23 -15.66 19.24 -17.78
N PHE A 24 -15.09 20.42 -17.48
CA PHE A 24 -13.91 20.92 -18.19
C PHE A 24 -12.63 20.20 -17.73
N PRO A 25 -11.70 19.87 -18.64
CA PRO A 25 -10.46 19.18 -18.31
C PRO A 25 -9.55 20.04 -17.41
N ARG A 26 -9.09 19.46 -16.30
CA ARG A 26 -8.18 20.09 -15.31
C ARG A 26 -6.77 19.49 -15.35
N GLY A 27 -6.63 18.25 -15.80
CA GLY A 27 -5.33 17.59 -15.86
C GLY A 27 -5.40 16.19 -16.47
N PHE A 28 -4.28 15.77 -17.04
CA PHE A 28 -4.16 14.49 -17.73
C PHE A 28 -3.28 13.54 -16.92
N LEU A 29 -3.79 12.35 -16.63
CA LEU A 29 -2.96 11.26 -16.12
C LEU A 29 -2.02 10.75 -17.24
N MET A 30 -0.89 10.20 -16.82
CA MET A 30 0.15 9.72 -17.74
C MET A 30 -0.40 8.73 -18.76
N ARG A 31 0.08 8.80 -20.02
CA ARG A 31 -0.32 7.88 -21.10
C ARG A 31 0.20 6.44 -20.90
N LYS A 32 1.40 6.30 -20.36
CA LYS A 32 2.03 5.01 -20.07
C LYS A 32 1.56 4.49 -18.72
N LYS A 33 1.09 3.23 -18.68
CA LYS A 33 0.64 2.55 -17.45
C LYS A 33 1.81 2.18 -16.53
N THR A 34 2.95 1.84 -17.15
CA THR A 34 4.18 1.43 -16.46
C THR A 34 5.29 2.44 -16.70
N ILE A 35 6.10 2.72 -15.68
CA ILE A 35 7.28 3.58 -15.72
C ILE A 35 8.43 2.82 -15.05
N TYR A 36 9.56 2.65 -15.74
CA TYR A 36 10.69 1.83 -15.29
C TYR A 36 10.30 0.41 -14.82
N GLY A 37 9.30 -0.19 -15.46
CA GLY A 37 8.79 -1.53 -15.09
C GLY A 37 7.77 -1.57 -13.95
N PHE A 38 7.55 -0.45 -13.25
CA PHE A 38 6.59 -0.34 -12.15
C PHE A 38 5.27 0.29 -12.60
N GLN A 39 4.16 -0.11 -12.00
CA GLN A 39 2.84 0.50 -12.14
C GLN A 39 2.25 0.86 -10.78
N THR A 40 1.34 1.83 -10.76
CA THR A 40 0.62 2.19 -9.53
C THR A 40 -0.15 0.98 -9.00
N GLY A 41 0.04 0.69 -7.71
CA GLY A 41 -0.56 -0.45 -7.02
C GLY A 41 0.36 -1.67 -6.90
N ASP A 42 1.56 -1.66 -7.49
CA ASP A 42 2.55 -2.72 -7.25
C ASP A 42 3.02 -2.69 -5.78
N LEU A 43 3.20 -3.85 -5.16
CA LEU A 43 3.84 -3.96 -3.85
C LEU A 43 5.35 -3.95 -4.06
N VAL A 44 6.04 -3.02 -3.41
CA VAL A 44 7.48 -2.86 -3.54
C VAL A 44 8.17 -2.85 -2.18
N LYS A 45 9.42 -3.30 -2.16
CA LYS A 45 10.37 -3.05 -1.09
C LYS A 45 11.36 -2.00 -1.58
N ALA A 46 11.37 -0.84 -0.94
CA ALA A 46 12.39 0.18 -1.19
C ALA A 46 13.43 0.17 -0.09
N THR A 47 14.71 0.06 -0.48
CA THR A 47 15.84 0.13 0.43
C THR A 47 16.59 1.41 0.16
N VAL A 48 16.38 2.42 0.99
CA VAL A 48 17.00 3.75 0.84
C VAL A 48 18.26 3.82 1.72
N PRO A 49 19.46 4.01 1.15
CA PRO A 49 20.70 3.88 1.89
C PRO A 49 21.01 5.08 2.80
N LYS A 50 20.64 6.31 2.41
CA LYS A 50 21.01 7.54 3.11
C LYS A 50 19.92 8.63 2.99
N GLY A 51 19.99 9.63 3.87
CA GLY A 51 19.13 10.82 3.86
C GLY A 51 17.89 10.70 4.76
N LYS A 52 16.99 11.69 4.69
CA LYS A 52 15.80 11.80 5.56
C LYS A 52 14.84 10.60 5.50
N LYS A 53 14.89 9.83 4.42
CA LYS A 53 14.01 8.67 4.16
C LYS A 53 14.77 7.34 4.24
N ALA A 54 15.97 7.34 4.83
CA ALA A 54 16.79 6.14 4.96
C ALA A 54 16.03 5.02 5.68
N GLY A 55 16.32 3.78 5.28
CA GLY A 55 15.67 2.59 5.82
C GLY A 55 14.93 1.78 4.77
N ILE A 56 14.20 0.76 5.25
CA ILE A 56 13.44 -0.17 4.43
C ILE A 56 11.96 0.20 4.50
N HIS A 57 11.36 0.44 3.34
CA HIS A 57 9.94 0.76 3.20
C HIS A 57 9.26 -0.31 2.37
N ILE A 58 8.25 -0.96 2.94
CA ILE A 58 7.42 -1.94 2.24
C ILE A 58 6.02 -1.38 2.14
N GLY A 59 5.49 -1.35 0.92
CA GLY A 59 4.16 -0.80 0.68
C GLY A 59 3.79 -0.77 -0.78
N ARG A 60 2.55 -0.38 -1.07
CA ARG A 60 2.10 -0.23 -2.46
C ARG A 60 2.61 1.07 -3.03
N VAL A 61 3.04 1.06 -4.28
CA VAL A 61 3.66 2.21 -4.91
C VAL A 61 2.65 3.03 -5.71
N ALA A 62 2.75 4.36 -5.63
CA ALA A 62 2.16 5.28 -6.58
C ALA A 62 3.27 5.86 -7.46
N VAL A 63 3.17 5.58 -8.76
CA VAL A 63 4.20 5.86 -9.76
C VAL A 63 3.94 7.21 -10.43
N ARG A 64 5.00 7.98 -10.65
CA ARG A 64 4.99 9.25 -11.40
C ARG A 64 5.90 9.15 -12.62
N ALA A 65 5.64 9.99 -13.64
CA ALA A 65 6.38 9.97 -14.91
C ALA A 65 7.87 10.28 -14.71
N SER A 66 8.18 11.10 -13.70
CA SER A 66 9.53 11.46 -13.29
C SER A 66 10.39 10.30 -12.81
N GLY A 67 9.81 9.12 -12.52
CA GLY A 67 10.55 8.01 -11.91
C GLY A 67 10.75 8.14 -10.41
N SER A 68 10.07 9.11 -9.78
CA SER A 68 9.97 9.26 -8.33
C SER A 68 8.63 8.72 -7.85
N PHE A 69 8.69 7.87 -6.82
CA PHE A 69 7.59 7.04 -6.38
C PHE A 69 7.17 7.40 -4.96
N ASN A 70 5.89 7.23 -4.67
CA ASN A 70 5.35 7.35 -3.32
C ASN A 70 4.97 5.96 -2.81
N ILE A 71 5.47 5.57 -1.65
CA ILE A 71 5.18 4.29 -1.03
C ILE A 71 4.09 4.50 0.01
N GLN A 72 2.99 3.78 -0.17
CA GLN A 72 1.85 3.76 0.75
C GLN A 72 2.07 2.65 1.78
N ASN A 73 2.50 3.06 2.96
CA ASN A 73 2.59 2.32 4.21
C ASN A 73 1.81 3.10 5.28
N ALA A 74 1.94 2.73 6.56
CA ALA A 74 1.30 3.46 7.66
C ALA A 74 1.61 4.97 7.63
N THR A 75 2.84 5.34 7.25
CA THR A 75 3.31 6.72 7.15
C THR A 75 3.85 7.00 5.74
N PRO A 76 3.02 7.49 4.81
CA PRO A 76 3.34 7.48 3.38
C PRO A 76 4.63 8.24 3.07
N VAL A 77 5.58 7.55 2.45
CA VAL A 77 6.89 8.10 2.09
C VAL A 77 6.88 8.51 0.63
N GLN A 78 7.06 9.80 0.38
CA GLN A 78 6.99 10.35 -0.98
C GLN A 78 8.37 10.48 -1.62
N GLY A 79 8.44 10.48 -2.96
CA GLY A 79 9.64 10.85 -3.72
C GLY A 79 10.85 9.95 -3.51
N ILE A 80 10.66 8.63 -3.51
CA ILE A 80 11.73 7.63 -3.55
C ILE A 80 12.06 7.34 -5.02
N ALA A 81 13.34 7.29 -5.40
CA ALA A 81 13.73 6.97 -6.77
C ALA A 81 13.48 5.48 -7.08
N HIS A 82 13.05 5.19 -8.32
CA HIS A 82 12.77 3.83 -8.78
C HIS A 82 13.94 2.85 -8.60
N THR A 83 15.19 3.34 -8.65
CA THR A 83 16.41 2.54 -8.49
C THR A 83 16.53 1.86 -7.13
N TYR A 84 15.91 2.45 -6.10
CA TYR A 84 15.89 1.88 -4.75
C TYR A 84 14.76 0.89 -4.53
N CYS A 85 13.83 0.77 -5.48
CA CYS A 85 12.64 -0.06 -5.36
C CYS A 85 12.85 -1.43 -6.01
N ARG A 86 12.42 -2.47 -5.31
CA ARG A 86 12.32 -3.83 -5.83
C ARG A 86 10.87 -4.30 -5.79
N LEU A 87 10.40 -4.87 -6.89
CA LEU A 87 9.06 -5.43 -7.00
C LEU A 87 8.92 -6.68 -6.10
N LEU A 88 7.88 -6.73 -5.29
CA LEU A 88 7.48 -7.92 -4.51
C LEU A 88 6.25 -8.59 -5.11
N GLN A 89 5.25 -7.81 -5.51
CA GLN A 89 4.01 -8.30 -6.11
C GLN A 89 3.48 -7.28 -7.12
N ARG A 90 2.96 -7.74 -8.27
CA ARG A 90 2.30 -6.84 -9.22
C ARG A 90 0.91 -6.42 -8.75
N ALA A 91 0.41 -5.31 -9.27
CA ALA A 91 -0.95 -4.82 -9.11
C ALA A 91 -1.99 -5.73 -9.80
N ASP A 92 -2.22 -6.92 -9.24
CA ASP A 92 -3.27 -7.86 -9.63
C ASP A 92 -4.68 -7.42 -9.16
N GLY A 93 -4.75 -6.45 -8.25
CA GLY A 93 -5.99 -5.92 -7.69
C GLY A 93 -6.32 -6.47 -6.31
N TYR A 94 -5.46 -7.32 -5.74
CA TYR A 94 -5.62 -7.90 -4.42
C TYR A 94 -4.42 -7.58 -3.51
N SER A 95 -4.67 -7.68 -2.21
CA SER A 95 -3.65 -7.59 -1.16
C SER A 95 -3.66 -8.90 -0.39
N TYR A 96 -2.47 -9.48 -0.19
CA TYR A 96 -2.29 -10.72 0.53
C TYR A 96 -1.51 -10.45 1.81
N PHE A 97 -1.99 -10.96 2.94
CA PHE A 97 -1.25 -10.93 4.20
C PHE A 97 -1.65 -12.10 5.09
N ASN A 98 -0.68 -12.62 5.84
CA ASN A 98 -0.91 -13.72 6.78
C ASN A 98 -1.26 -13.14 8.15
N ILE A 99 -2.36 -13.61 8.72
CA ILE A 99 -2.75 -13.36 10.10
C ILE A 99 -2.31 -14.58 10.90
N LYS A 100 -1.38 -14.37 11.84
CA LYS A 100 -1.04 -15.41 12.81
C LYS A 100 -2.26 -15.64 13.69
N HIS A 101 -2.75 -16.88 13.73
CA HIS A 101 -3.77 -17.25 14.68
C HIS A 101 -3.14 -17.17 16.08
N ARG A 102 -3.42 -16.09 16.81
CA ARG A 102 -3.09 -16.03 18.22
C ARG A 102 -4.01 -17.04 18.88
N SER A 103 -3.49 -18.19 19.27
CA SER A 103 -4.17 -19.03 20.24
C SER A 103 -4.52 -18.12 21.40
N ILE A 104 -5.82 -17.92 21.63
CA ILE A 104 -6.30 -17.39 22.90
C ILE A 104 -5.74 -18.38 23.91
N ALA A 105 -4.61 -18.04 24.53
CA ALA A 105 -4.24 -18.69 25.76
C ALA A 105 -5.43 -18.35 26.66
N SER A 106 -6.24 -19.36 26.94
CA SER A 106 -7.27 -19.35 27.95
C SER A 106 -6.60 -18.92 29.24
N SER A 107 -6.54 -17.61 29.48
CA SER A 107 -6.19 -17.08 30.78
C SER A 107 -7.28 -17.59 31.71
N PRO A 108 -6.96 -18.35 32.77
CA PRO A 108 -7.95 -18.97 33.65
C PRO A 108 -8.95 -17.97 34.27
N TRP A 109 -8.67 -16.67 34.15
CA TRP A 109 -9.41 -15.58 34.79
C TRP A 109 -10.24 -14.74 33.81
N TYR A 110 -10.34 -15.09 32.52
CA TYR A 110 -11.16 -14.32 31.57
C TYR A 110 -12.47 -15.04 31.24
N GLN A 111 -13.59 -14.53 31.78
CA GLN A 111 -14.94 -14.95 31.39
C GLN A 111 -15.54 -13.91 30.42
N PRO A 112 -15.89 -14.31 29.18
CA PRO A 112 -16.59 -13.42 28.25
C PRO A 112 -18.01 -13.20 28.74
N GLY A 113 -18.36 -11.97 29.12
CA GLY A 113 -19.74 -11.60 29.48
C GLY A 113 -19.90 -10.66 30.67
N VAL A 114 -18.84 -10.33 31.41
CA VAL A 114 -18.93 -9.36 32.51
C VAL A 114 -18.38 -8.02 32.02
N SER A 115 -19.27 -7.03 31.93
CA SER A 115 -18.92 -5.63 31.74
C SER A 115 -17.98 -5.21 32.88
N ALA A 116 -16.69 -5.02 32.58
CA ALA A 116 -15.75 -4.50 33.55
C ALA A 116 -16.15 -3.06 33.90
N MET A 117 -16.75 -2.91 35.07
CA MET A 117 -17.10 -1.66 35.71
C MET A 117 -16.07 -1.41 36.82
N SER A 118 -15.45 -0.22 36.77
CA SER A 118 -14.61 0.43 37.82
C SER A 118 -13.23 -0.21 38.06
N ILE A 119 -12.14 0.54 38.28
CA ILE A 119 -11.92 1.77 39.08
C ILE A 119 -11.09 2.78 38.29
#